data_AF-A0A946VSK7-F1
#
_entry.id   AF-A0A946VSK7-F1
#
_cell.length_a   1.000
_cell.length_b   1.000
_cell.length_c   1.000
_cell.angle_alpha   90.00
_cell.angle_beta   90.00
_cell.angle_gamma   90.00
#
_symmetry.space_group_name_H-M   'P 1'
#
loop_
_entity.id
_entity.type
_entity.pdbx_description
1 polymer ?
#
loop_
_entity_poly.entity_id
_entity_poly.type
_entity_poly.pdbx_seq_one_letter_code
_entity_poly.pdbx_strand_id
1 'polypeptide(L)'
;HEDAHDALSDVRATLALAMLVREREPGLYQHLYGLRDKRVAERALKLGSGQPRLHISARFPASEACASLILPLCRHPVNKNEVLCADLRYSPTPLLDYSAEQLAKYLYTRADQLPAGVQRIPLKSVHINKSPIVLSTGLLNDELLQRSNIDVALAEQHRQQLLGAEGLQAKLQAMARQNRFDDSGQDAEAMLYSGFIGDRDRQTLQEIMSLNGDALAQRTFVFEDKRLPELLFRYRARNFPASLSESERQEWLEYCRDKLLGTEAPLLAEIEKVEQVIAKNTEAGASALLVSLREYLLQQRDSLL
;
A
#
# COMPACT_ATOMS: atom_id res chain seq x y z
N HIS A 1 9.87 27.09 7.03
CA HIS A 1 8.68 26.38 6.52
C HIS A 1 7.50 27.24 6.94
N GLU A 2 7.28 28.34 6.21
CA GLU A 2 6.35 29.40 6.65
C GLU A 2 4.91 29.15 6.17
N ASP A 3 4.73 28.41 5.07
CA ASP A 3 3.44 27.89 4.62
C ASP A 3 3.51 26.35 4.57
N ALA A 4 3.11 25.69 5.65
CA ALA A 4 2.86 24.24 5.61
C ALA A 4 1.60 23.98 4.78
N HIS A 5 1.60 22.92 3.96
CA HIS A 5 0.47 22.48 3.12
C HIS A 5 0.27 23.22 1.78
N ASP A 6 1.22 24.04 1.33
CA ASP A 6 1.34 24.40 -0.09
C ASP A 6 2.17 23.36 -0.84
N ALA A 7 1.68 22.92 -2.01
CA ALA A 7 2.32 21.86 -2.80
C ALA A 7 3.76 22.20 -3.20
N LEU A 8 4.05 23.47 -3.51
CA LEU A 8 5.41 23.89 -3.88
C LEU A 8 6.31 24.02 -2.65
N SER A 9 5.77 24.52 -1.53
CA SER A 9 6.45 24.56 -0.23
C SER A 9 6.93 23.16 0.20
N ASP A 10 6.06 22.14 0.10
CA ASP A 10 6.40 20.76 0.45
C ASP A 10 7.48 20.16 -0.46
N VAL A 11 7.45 20.46 -1.76
CA VAL A 11 8.51 20.06 -2.70
C VAL A 11 9.85 20.68 -2.32
N ARG A 12 9.87 21.97 -1.97
CA ARG A 12 11.09 22.68 -1.55
C ARG A 12 11.64 22.14 -0.24
N ALA A 13 10.76 21.88 0.74
CA ALA A 13 11.15 21.29 2.01
C ALA A 13 11.72 19.87 1.84
N THR A 14 11.10 19.05 0.99
CA THR A 14 11.58 17.70 0.67
C THR A 14 12.96 17.74 0.01
N LEU A 15 13.18 18.67 -0.92
CA LEU A 15 14.48 18.87 -1.56
C LEU A 15 15.54 19.30 -0.54
N ALA A 16 15.22 20.27 0.32
CA ALA A 16 16.12 20.74 1.36
C ALA A 16 16.52 19.61 2.33
N LEU A 17 15.56 18.77 2.73
CA LEU A 17 15.83 17.60 3.57
C LEU A 17 16.76 16.60 2.87
N ALA A 18 16.51 16.29 1.60
CA ALA A 18 17.37 15.39 0.82
C ALA A 18 18.80 15.94 0.68
N MET A 19 18.95 17.25 0.42
CA MET A 19 20.25 17.92 0.37
C MET A 19 20.97 17.86 1.72
N LEU A 20 20.28 18.14 2.82
CA LEU A 20 20.85 18.07 4.17
C LEU A 20 21.40 16.68 4.49
N VAL A 21 20.64 15.61 4.20
CA VAL A 21 21.11 14.23 4.41
C VAL A 21 22.32 13.93 3.53
N ARG A 22 22.31 14.37 2.26
CA ARG A 22 23.44 14.18 1.33
C ARG A 22 24.71 14.90 1.79
N GLU A 23 24.58 16.09 2.38
CA GLU A 23 25.71 16.88 2.87
C GLU A 23 26.28 16.32 4.18
N ARG A 24 25.41 15.91 5.11
CA ARG A 24 25.83 15.42 6.43
C ARG A 24 26.31 13.97 6.41
N GLU A 25 25.65 13.11 5.65
CA GLU A 25 25.91 11.66 5.60
C GLU A 25 25.93 11.14 4.15
N PRO A 26 26.91 11.54 3.32
CA PRO A 26 26.93 11.26 1.89
C PRO A 26 26.94 9.76 1.57
N GLY A 27 27.64 8.94 2.37
CA GLY A 27 27.70 7.49 2.19
C GLY A 27 26.35 6.81 2.45
N LEU A 28 25.66 7.22 3.53
CA LEU A 28 24.31 6.74 3.83
C LEU A 28 23.34 7.17 2.73
N TYR A 29 23.40 8.44 2.31
CA TYR A 29 22.57 8.95 1.23
C TYR A 29 22.75 8.13 -0.06
N GLN A 30 23.99 7.86 -0.46
CA GLN A 30 24.29 7.08 -1.67
C GLN A 30 23.73 5.67 -1.58
N HIS A 31 23.88 5.00 -0.43
CA HIS A 31 23.31 3.68 -0.19
C HIS A 31 21.79 3.70 -0.26
N LEU A 32 21.12 4.60 0.48
CA LEU A 32 19.67 4.73 0.51
C LEU A 32 19.10 5.04 -0.88
N TYR A 33 19.72 5.99 -1.60
CA TYR A 33 19.33 6.34 -2.96
C TYR A 33 19.48 5.13 -3.91
N GLY A 34 20.52 4.32 -3.73
CA GLY A 34 20.73 3.08 -4.48
C GLY A 34 19.64 2.02 -4.29
N LEU A 35 19.03 1.94 -3.10
CA LEU A 35 17.95 0.98 -2.79
C LEU A 35 16.67 1.20 -3.61
N ARG A 36 16.55 2.30 -4.36
CA ARG A 36 15.46 2.50 -5.35
C ARG A 36 15.51 1.49 -6.50
N ASP A 37 16.70 0.96 -6.81
CA ASP A 37 16.84 -0.16 -7.74
C ASP A 37 16.55 -1.47 -7.00
N LYS A 38 15.53 -2.19 -7.44
CA LYS A 38 15.12 -3.47 -6.85
C LYS A 38 16.24 -4.49 -6.77
N ARG A 39 17.19 -4.49 -7.71
CA ARG A 39 18.35 -5.40 -7.72
C ARG A 39 19.35 -5.05 -6.61
N VAL A 40 19.46 -3.77 -6.26
CA VAL A 40 20.29 -3.31 -5.14
C VAL A 40 19.59 -3.70 -3.83
N ALA A 41 18.30 -3.44 -3.68
CA ALA A 41 17.51 -3.84 -2.50
C ALA A 41 17.54 -5.35 -2.26
N GLU A 42 17.39 -6.15 -3.32
CA GLU A 42 17.48 -7.61 -3.28
C GLU A 42 18.85 -8.11 -2.80
N ARG A 43 19.94 -7.55 -3.34
CA ARG A 43 21.31 -7.85 -2.88
C ARG A 43 21.52 -7.42 -1.43
N ALA A 44 20.97 -6.26 -1.05
CA ALA A 44 21.07 -5.72 0.30
C ALA A 44 20.34 -6.59 1.32
N LEU A 45 19.29 -7.33 0.94
CA LEU A 45 18.64 -8.31 1.81
C LEU A 45 19.53 -9.53 2.09
N LYS A 46 20.38 -9.95 1.14
CA LYS A 46 21.22 -11.16 1.27
C LYS A 46 20.41 -12.42 1.64
N LEU A 47 19.26 -12.62 0.97
CA LEU A 47 18.45 -13.82 1.16
C LEU A 47 19.29 -15.09 0.97
N GLY A 48 19.15 -16.05 1.91
CA GLY A 48 19.90 -17.31 1.91
C GLY A 48 21.27 -17.26 2.62
N SER A 49 21.76 -16.07 3.00
CA SER A 49 23.03 -15.95 3.72
C SER A 49 22.94 -16.32 5.21
N GLY A 50 21.73 -16.42 5.76
CA GLY A 50 21.49 -16.56 7.20
C GLY A 50 21.92 -15.33 8.03
N GLN A 51 22.29 -14.22 7.41
CA GLN A 51 22.69 -12.99 8.08
C GLN A 51 21.47 -12.09 8.36
N PRO A 52 21.34 -11.54 9.57
CA PRO A 52 20.32 -10.53 9.85
C PRO A 52 20.65 -9.22 9.15
N ARG A 53 19.63 -8.43 8.87
CA ARG A 53 19.72 -7.09 8.27
C ARG A 53 19.04 -6.08 9.16
N LEU A 54 19.62 -4.89 9.28
CA LEU A 54 18.93 -3.76 9.90
C LEU A 54 17.91 -3.21 8.90
N HIS A 55 16.66 -3.08 9.30
CA HIS A 55 15.59 -2.60 8.44
C HIS A 55 14.85 -1.44 9.11
N ILE A 56 14.66 -0.36 8.35
CA ILE A 56 13.90 0.81 8.78
C ILE A 56 12.55 0.81 8.07
N SER A 57 11.46 0.90 8.83
CA SER A 57 10.10 0.84 8.31
C SER A 57 9.13 1.52 9.26
N ALA A 58 8.20 2.32 8.72
CA ALA A 58 7.09 2.90 9.49
C ALA A 58 6.12 1.84 10.09
N ARG A 59 6.31 0.55 9.78
CA ARG A 59 5.59 -0.56 10.42
C ARG A 59 6.19 -0.95 11.77
N PHE A 60 7.40 -0.47 12.10
CA PHE A 60 7.97 -0.56 13.43
C PHE A 60 7.62 0.70 14.22
N PRO A 61 7.39 0.62 15.54
CA PRO A 61 7.06 1.77 16.37
C PRO A 61 8.08 2.90 16.23
N ALA A 62 7.59 4.14 16.20
CA ALA A 62 8.45 5.33 16.21
C ALA A 62 9.28 5.43 17.50
N SER A 63 8.74 4.92 18.62
CA SER A 63 9.45 4.78 19.91
C SER A 63 10.67 3.85 19.83
N GLU A 64 10.75 3.01 18.81
CA GLU A 64 11.87 2.08 18.54
C GLU A 64 12.66 2.54 17.30
N ALA A 65 12.67 3.86 17.04
CA ALA A 65 13.33 4.49 15.91
C ALA A 65 12.92 3.93 14.53
N CYS A 66 11.71 3.36 14.43
CA CYS A 66 11.23 2.66 13.23
C CYS A 66 12.20 1.55 12.76
N ALA A 67 12.97 0.93 13.67
CA ALA A 67 14.06 0.03 13.34
C ALA A 67 13.86 -1.39 13.93
N SER A 68 14.32 -2.40 13.19
CA SER A 68 14.46 -3.77 13.71
C SER A 68 15.56 -4.54 12.97
N LEU A 69 16.05 -5.60 13.59
CA LEU A 69 16.79 -6.66 12.92
C LEU A 69 15.82 -7.67 12.33
N ILE A 70 15.94 -7.89 11.02
CA ILE A 70 15.15 -8.87 10.30
C ILE A 70 16.02 -9.96 9.71
N LEU A 71 15.51 -11.19 9.65
CA LEU A 71 16.14 -12.31 8.96
C LEU A 71 15.34 -12.64 7.69
N PRO A 72 15.88 -12.44 6.48
CA PRO A 72 15.22 -12.88 5.25
C PRO A 72 15.16 -14.41 5.18
N LEU A 73 13.95 -14.95 5.02
CA LEU A 73 13.71 -16.40 5.06
C LEU A 73 13.47 -16.98 3.67
N CYS A 74 12.54 -16.41 2.90
CA CYS A 74 12.23 -16.90 1.55
C CYS A 74 11.55 -15.84 0.68
N ARG A 75 11.51 -16.08 -0.63
CA ARG A 75 10.68 -15.29 -1.55
C ARG A 75 9.23 -15.69 -1.44
N HIS A 76 8.34 -14.71 -1.57
CA HIS A 76 6.93 -14.96 -1.72
C HIS A 76 6.68 -15.76 -3.02
N PRO A 77 5.85 -16.83 -3.00
CA PRO A 77 5.69 -17.75 -4.12
C PRO A 77 4.97 -17.16 -5.34
N VAL A 78 4.14 -16.12 -5.13
CA VAL A 78 3.38 -15.43 -6.18
C VAL A 78 4.01 -14.06 -6.51
N ASN A 79 4.08 -13.15 -5.54
CA ASN A 79 4.71 -11.84 -5.70
C ASN A 79 6.25 -11.91 -5.73
N LYS A 80 6.84 -11.86 -6.94
CA LYS A 80 8.31 -11.93 -7.12
C LYS A 80 9.08 -10.78 -6.47
N ASN A 81 8.42 -9.66 -6.16
CA ASN A 81 9.05 -8.50 -5.54
C ASN A 81 8.97 -8.53 -4.00
N GLU A 82 8.54 -9.64 -3.40
CA GLU A 82 8.33 -9.75 -1.97
C GLU A 82 9.20 -10.84 -1.34
N VAL A 83 9.86 -10.48 -0.25
CA VAL A 83 10.68 -11.37 0.57
C VAL A 83 10.05 -11.42 1.96
N LEU A 84 9.78 -12.64 2.44
CA LEU A 84 9.29 -12.89 3.79
C LEU A 84 10.48 -12.91 4.74
N CYS A 85 10.42 -12.05 5.75
CA CYS A 85 11.46 -11.89 6.75
C CYS A 85 10.89 -12.11 8.16
N ALA A 86 11.63 -12.76 9.04
CA ALA A 86 11.31 -12.77 10.47
C ALA A 86 11.78 -11.48 11.14
N ASP A 87 10.96 -10.93 12.04
CA ASP A 87 11.35 -9.86 12.95
C ASP A 87 12.01 -10.48 14.19
N LEU A 88 13.32 -10.28 14.35
CA LEU A 88 14.11 -10.98 15.36
C LEU A 88 13.92 -10.44 16.78
N ARG A 89 13.15 -9.36 16.97
CA ARG A 89 12.79 -8.86 18.31
C ARG A 89 11.83 -9.79 19.05
N TYR A 90 11.08 -10.61 18.31
CA TYR A 90 10.04 -11.46 18.85
C TYR A 90 10.41 -12.93 18.72
N SER A 91 9.91 -13.75 19.65
CA SER A 91 10.15 -15.19 19.64
C SER A 91 9.69 -15.81 18.31
N PRO A 92 10.50 -16.65 17.65
CA PRO A 92 10.11 -17.33 16.43
C PRO A 92 9.16 -18.50 16.68
N THR A 93 8.85 -18.87 17.94
CA THR A 93 7.97 -19.98 18.30
C THR A 93 6.70 -20.06 17.43
N PRO A 94 5.95 -18.97 17.15
CA PRO A 94 4.76 -19.06 16.28
C PRO A 94 5.09 -19.52 14.85
N LEU A 95 6.24 -19.09 14.30
CA LEU A 95 6.70 -19.54 12.99
C LEU A 95 7.13 -21.00 12.99
N LEU A 96 7.61 -21.52 14.12
CA LEU A 96 8.10 -22.89 14.25
C LEU A 96 6.94 -23.87 14.52
N ASP A 97 6.04 -23.53 15.43
CA ASP A 97 5.05 -24.44 15.97
C ASP A 97 3.74 -24.47 15.16
N TYR A 98 3.33 -23.34 14.59
CA TYR A 98 2.05 -23.26 13.89
C TYR A 98 2.11 -23.89 12.50
N SER A 99 0.98 -24.46 12.05
CA SER A 99 0.80 -24.96 10.68
C SER A 99 0.70 -23.80 9.67
N ALA A 100 0.82 -24.10 8.38
CA ALA A 100 0.67 -23.09 7.33
C ALA A 100 -0.71 -22.41 7.36
N GLU A 101 -1.76 -23.17 7.67
CA GLU A 101 -3.16 -22.72 7.78
C GLU A 101 -3.35 -21.80 8.99
N GLN A 102 -2.77 -22.18 10.14
CA GLN A 102 -2.78 -21.34 11.34
C GLN A 102 -2.03 -20.03 11.11
N LEU A 103 -0.87 -20.09 10.46
CA LEU A 103 -0.12 -18.90 10.08
C LEU A 103 -0.94 -17.99 9.14
N ALA A 104 -1.57 -18.56 8.10
CA ALA A 104 -2.41 -17.80 7.17
C ALA A 104 -3.58 -17.10 7.88
N LYS A 105 -4.25 -17.81 8.80
CA LYS A 105 -5.35 -17.27 9.60
C LYS A 105 -4.90 -16.14 10.53
N TYR A 106 -3.84 -16.36 11.31
CA TYR A 106 -3.44 -15.43 12.37
C TYR A 106 -2.61 -14.25 11.90
N LEU A 107 -1.93 -14.34 10.75
CA LEU A 107 -1.09 -13.26 10.22
C LEU A 107 -1.87 -11.95 9.99
N TYR A 108 -3.14 -12.05 9.56
CA TYR A 108 -4.02 -10.90 9.30
C TYR A 108 -5.07 -10.67 10.39
N THR A 109 -5.11 -11.52 11.42
CA THR A 109 -5.98 -11.29 12.56
C THR A 109 -5.43 -10.11 13.37
N ARG A 110 -6.29 -9.13 13.68
CA ARG A 110 -5.89 -8.00 14.51
C ARG A 110 -5.45 -8.49 15.90
N ALA A 111 -4.49 -7.79 16.51
CA ALA A 111 -3.92 -8.22 17.78
C ALA A 111 -4.96 -8.34 18.91
N ASP A 112 -5.96 -7.46 18.91
CA ASP A 112 -7.11 -7.45 19.84
C ASP A 112 -8.13 -8.58 19.58
N GLN A 113 -8.02 -9.28 18.46
CA GLN A 113 -8.89 -10.38 18.04
C GLN A 113 -8.18 -11.74 18.04
N LEU A 114 -6.90 -11.78 18.42
CA LEU A 114 -6.17 -13.04 18.53
C LEU A 114 -6.73 -13.87 19.71
N PRO A 115 -6.90 -15.19 19.55
CA PRO A 115 -7.33 -16.05 20.65
C PRO A 115 -6.34 -16.01 21.83
N ALA A 116 -6.83 -16.26 23.04
CA ALA A 116 -5.99 -16.33 24.23
C ALA A 116 -4.84 -17.34 24.05
N GLY A 117 -3.62 -16.93 24.35
CA GLY A 117 -2.41 -17.75 24.19
C GLY A 117 -1.83 -17.78 22.77
N VAL A 118 -2.50 -17.21 21.77
CA VAL A 118 -1.94 -17.08 20.42
C VAL A 118 -1.06 -15.85 20.35
N GLN A 119 0.20 -16.05 20.02
CA GLN A 119 1.16 -14.97 19.82
C GLN A 119 1.06 -14.42 18.41
N ARG A 120 1.33 -13.12 18.26
CA ARG A 120 1.41 -12.48 16.95
C ARG A 120 2.56 -13.10 16.15
N ILE A 121 2.29 -13.40 14.89
CA ILE A 121 3.28 -14.01 14.00
C ILE A 121 4.39 -12.99 13.71
N PRO A 122 5.66 -13.27 14.05
CA PRO A 122 6.78 -12.34 13.88
C PRO A 122 7.30 -12.35 12.43
N LEU A 123 6.39 -12.17 11.47
CA LEU A 123 6.67 -12.19 10.04
C LEU A 123 6.39 -10.82 9.42
N LYS A 124 7.30 -10.38 8.57
CA LYS A 124 7.19 -9.13 7.82
C LYS A 124 7.54 -9.35 6.37
N SER A 125 6.70 -8.82 5.49
CA SER A 125 6.99 -8.72 4.06
C SER A 125 7.86 -7.50 3.74
N VAL A 126 8.99 -7.72 3.07
CA VAL A 126 9.82 -6.66 2.49
C VAL A 126 9.64 -6.65 0.98
N HIS A 127 9.17 -5.51 0.45
CA HIS A 127 8.91 -5.32 -0.97
C HIS A 127 10.10 -4.65 -1.64
N ILE A 128 10.87 -5.37 -2.45
CA ILE A 128 12.11 -4.86 -3.07
C ILE A 128 11.88 -3.77 -4.12
N ASN A 129 10.67 -3.67 -4.67
CA ASN A 129 10.28 -2.65 -5.64
C ASN A 129 9.66 -1.38 -5.00
N LYS A 130 9.71 -1.26 -3.66
CA LYS A 130 9.20 -0.10 -2.91
C LYS A 130 10.30 0.60 -2.11
N SER A 131 11.52 0.61 -2.65
CA SER A 131 12.71 1.23 -2.04
C SER A 131 12.90 0.91 -0.55
N PRO A 132 12.90 -0.38 -0.14
CA PRO A 132 12.94 -0.72 1.27
C PRO A 132 14.31 -0.37 1.86
N ILE A 133 14.33 0.33 3.00
CA ILE A 133 15.58 0.67 3.69
C ILE A 133 16.15 -0.58 4.36
N VAL A 134 17.14 -1.21 3.72
CA VAL A 134 17.84 -2.39 4.22
C VAL A 134 19.33 -2.08 4.36
N LEU A 135 19.83 -2.26 5.56
CA LEU A 135 21.15 -1.83 6.01
C LEU A 135 21.94 -3.01 6.58
N SER A 136 23.25 -2.86 6.65
CA SER A 136 24.10 -3.83 7.34
C SER A 136 23.96 -3.69 8.85
N THR A 137 24.07 -4.80 9.59
CA THR A 137 24.15 -4.76 11.06
C THR A 137 25.42 -4.08 11.57
N GLY A 138 26.45 -3.92 10.73
CA GLY A 138 27.63 -3.12 11.05
C GLY A 138 27.37 -1.62 11.23
N LEU A 139 26.16 -1.13 10.93
CA LEU A 139 25.74 0.24 11.23
C LEU A 139 25.07 0.38 12.62
N LEU A 140 24.92 -0.71 13.36
CA LEU A 140 24.49 -0.64 14.75
C LEU A 140 25.60 0.00 15.58
N ASN A 141 25.22 1.01 16.37
CA ASN A 141 26.04 1.61 17.40
C ASN A 141 25.24 1.73 18.70
N ASP A 142 25.89 2.09 19.80
CA ASP A 142 25.24 2.12 21.11
C ASP A 142 24.04 3.08 21.15
N GLU A 143 24.14 4.22 20.47
CA GLU A 143 23.03 5.19 20.38
C GLU A 143 21.80 4.60 19.68
N LEU A 144 22.00 3.93 18.53
CA LEU A 144 20.92 3.29 17.80
C LEU A 144 20.33 2.13 18.59
N LEU A 145 21.16 1.30 19.23
CA LEU A 145 20.68 0.18 20.06
C LEU A 145 19.80 0.69 21.21
N GLN A 146 20.23 1.75 21.91
CA GLN A 146 19.44 2.38 22.96
C GLN A 146 18.12 2.95 22.44
N ARG A 147 18.14 3.69 21.32
CA ARG A 147 16.93 4.32 20.75
C ARG A 147 15.95 3.34 20.13
N SER A 148 16.45 2.23 19.59
CA SER A 148 15.64 1.19 18.93
C SER A 148 15.21 0.08 19.88
N ASN A 149 15.78 0.02 21.09
CA ASN A 149 15.57 -1.06 22.05
C ASN A 149 15.83 -2.46 21.45
N ILE A 150 16.86 -2.57 20.61
CA ILE A 150 17.25 -3.84 19.98
C ILE A 150 18.16 -4.62 20.94
N ASP A 151 17.70 -5.79 21.37
CA ASP A 151 18.53 -6.79 22.06
C ASP A 151 19.22 -7.69 21.03
N VAL A 152 20.52 -7.48 20.83
CA VAL A 152 21.33 -8.21 19.86
C VAL A 152 21.51 -9.68 20.25
N ALA A 153 21.64 -9.98 21.55
CA ALA A 153 21.82 -11.35 22.02
C ALA A 153 20.55 -12.17 21.83
N LEU A 154 19.39 -11.59 22.16
CA LEU A 154 18.09 -12.20 21.93
C LEU A 154 17.82 -12.40 20.43
N ALA A 155 18.12 -11.39 19.61
CA ALA A 155 17.98 -11.49 18.15
C ALA A 155 18.84 -12.61 17.56
N GLU A 156 20.07 -12.79 18.07
CA GLU A 156 20.96 -13.87 17.66
C GLU A 156 20.43 -15.25 18.08
N GLN A 157 19.88 -15.38 19.29
CA GLN A 157 19.21 -16.60 19.74
C GLN A 157 18.03 -16.98 18.80
N HIS A 158 17.16 -16.02 18.50
CA HIS A 158 16.04 -16.23 17.58
C HIS A 158 16.52 -16.59 16.16
N ARG A 159 17.60 -15.96 15.70
CA ARG A 159 18.22 -16.27 14.41
C ARG A 159 18.68 -17.73 14.36
N GLN A 160 19.36 -18.21 15.39
CA GLN A 160 19.84 -19.60 15.45
C GLN A 160 18.69 -20.60 15.43
N GLN A 161 17.62 -20.34 16.18
CA GLN A 161 16.40 -21.18 16.16
C GLN A 161 15.79 -21.26 14.76
N LEU A 162 15.68 -20.14 14.05
CA LEU A 162 15.15 -20.08 12.69
C LEU A 162 16.03 -20.80 11.66
N LEU A 163 17.35 -20.73 11.80
CA LEU A 163 18.28 -21.42 10.90
C LEU A 163 18.35 -22.92 11.15
N GLY A 164 18.11 -23.36 12.39
CA GLY A 164 18.01 -24.78 12.74
C GLY A 164 16.67 -25.42 12.36
N ALA A 165 15.68 -24.64 11.90
CA ALA A 165 14.33 -25.13 11.61
C ALA A 165 14.23 -25.75 10.21
N GLU A 166 14.04 -27.06 10.15
CA GLU A 166 13.79 -27.77 8.89
C GLU A 166 12.39 -27.46 8.32
N GLY A 167 12.28 -27.36 7.00
CA GLY A 167 10.99 -27.18 6.32
C GLY A 167 10.32 -25.82 6.47
N LEU A 168 10.88 -24.88 7.25
CA LEU A 168 10.29 -23.56 7.50
C LEU A 168 9.99 -22.79 6.20
N GLN A 169 10.92 -22.78 5.25
CA GLN A 169 10.73 -22.12 3.96
C GLN A 169 9.51 -22.67 3.20
N ALA A 170 9.36 -23.99 3.14
CA ALA A 170 8.24 -24.62 2.45
C ALA A 170 6.91 -24.29 3.13
N LYS A 171 6.89 -24.28 4.47
CA LYS A 171 5.72 -23.89 5.27
C LYS A 171 5.29 -22.45 5.01
N LEU A 172 6.24 -21.51 4.98
CA LEU A 172 5.94 -20.10 4.68
C LEU A 172 5.42 -19.91 3.25
N GLN A 173 5.96 -20.65 2.29
CA GLN A 173 5.45 -20.62 0.91
C GLN A 173 4.06 -21.24 0.80
N ALA A 174 3.75 -22.30 1.55
CA ALA A 174 2.42 -22.88 1.61
C ALA A 174 1.41 -21.88 2.19
N MET A 175 1.73 -21.25 3.32
CA MET A 175 0.91 -20.20 3.94
C MET A 175 0.64 -19.04 2.97
N ALA A 176 1.67 -18.55 2.29
CA ALA A 176 1.53 -17.42 1.37
C ALA A 176 0.66 -17.73 0.14
N ARG A 177 0.52 -19.00 -0.27
CA ARG A 177 -0.38 -19.40 -1.37
C ARG A 177 -1.86 -19.44 -0.97
N GLN A 178 -2.16 -19.60 0.32
CA GLN A 178 -3.54 -19.64 0.82
C GLN A 178 -4.20 -18.25 0.80
N ASN A 179 -3.39 -17.19 0.87
CA ASN A 179 -3.85 -15.81 0.98
C ASN A 179 -4.20 -15.16 -0.37
N ARG A 180 -5.00 -15.83 -1.19
CA ARG A 180 -5.51 -15.22 -2.42
C ARG A 180 -6.59 -14.21 -2.05
N PHE A 181 -6.38 -12.94 -2.41
CA PHE A 181 -7.44 -11.95 -2.39
C PHE A 181 -8.53 -12.39 -3.36
N ASP A 182 -9.77 -12.43 -2.86
CA ASP A 182 -10.93 -12.66 -3.69
C ASP A 182 -11.38 -11.30 -4.25
N ASP A 183 -11.06 -11.07 -5.52
CA ASP A 183 -11.48 -9.88 -6.25
C ASP A 183 -12.88 -10.08 -6.88
N SER A 184 -13.57 -11.18 -6.59
CA SER A 184 -14.92 -11.41 -7.10
C SER A 184 -15.89 -10.35 -6.58
N GLY A 185 -16.69 -9.79 -7.50
CA GLY A 185 -17.65 -8.74 -7.18
C GLY A 185 -17.05 -7.35 -6.92
N GLN A 186 -15.74 -7.16 -7.08
CA GLN A 186 -15.14 -5.83 -6.98
C GLN A 186 -15.39 -4.99 -8.23
N ASP A 187 -15.56 -3.69 -8.00
CA ASP A 187 -15.67 -2.66 -9.04
C ASP A 187 -14.36 -2.59 -9.88
N ALA A 188 -14.46 -2.47 -11.20
CA ALA A 188 -13.30 -2.40 -12.09
C ALA A 188 -12.26 -1.34 -11.70
N GLU A 189 -12.67 -0.22 -11.08
CA GLU A 189 -11.76 0.83 -10.59
C GLU A 189 -11.00 0.44 -9.31
N ALA A 190 -11.50 -0.53 -8.54
CA ALA A 190 -10.81 -1.11 -7.39
C ALA A 190 -9.85 -2.25 -7.80
N MET A 191 -9.98 -2.78 -9.01
CA MET A 191 -9.24 -3.95 -9.50
C MET A 191 -7.85 -3.63 -10.07
N LEU A 192 -7.19 -2.53 -9.65
CA LEU A 192 -5.87 -2.13 -10.16
C LEU A 192 -4.81 -3.25 -10.00
N TYR A 193 -4.89 -4.02 -8.92
CA TYR A 193 -3.91 -5.07 -8.58
C TYR A 193 -4.36 -6.48 -8.99
N SER A 194 -5.52 -6.64 -9.63
CA SER A 194 -6.09 -7.94 -10.04
C SER A 194 -5.39 -8.58 -11.24
N GLY A 195 -4.40 -7.89 -11.83
CA GLY A 195 -3.63 -8.41 -12.95
C GLY A 195 -3.02 -7.30 -13.81
N PHE A 196 -1.94 -7.63 -14.52
CA PHE A 196 -1.34 -6.71 -15.49
C PHE A 196 -2.11 -6.78 -16.82
N ILE A 197 -2.28 -5.62 -17.44
CA ILE A 197 -2.85 -5.51 -18.79
C ILE A 197 -1.87 -6.12 -19.82
N GLY A 198 -2.40 -7.02 -20.66
CA GLY A 198 -1.66 -7.67 -21.74
C GLY A 198 -1.18 -6.69 -22.82
N ASP A 199 -0.21 -7.11 -23.62
CA ASP A 199 0.44 -6.21 -24.58
C ASP A 199 -0.51 -5.73 -25.70
N ARG A 200 -1.47 -6.57 -26.12
CA ARG A 200 -2.49 -6.20 -27.11
C ARG A 200 -3.37 -5.07 -26.60
N ASP A 201 -3.97 -5.25 -25.42
CA ASP A 201 -4.80 -4.22 -24.79
C ASP A 201 -4.00 -2.96 -24.48
N ARG A 202 -2.71 -3.08 -24.15
CA ARG A 202 -1.83 -1.91 -23.94
C ARG A 202 -1.68 -1.08 -25.21
N GLN A 203 -1.57 -1.69 -26.38
CA GLN A 203 -1.54 -0.97 -27.66
C GLN A 203 -2.86 -0.25 -27.93
N THR A 204 -3.99 -0.93 -27.72
CA THR A 204 -5.33 -0.33 -27.85
C THR A 204 -5.50 0.87 -26.90
N LEU A 205 -5.01 0.77 -25.66
CA LEU A 205 -5.06 1.87 -24.70
C LEU A 205 -4.20 3.07 -25.12
N GLN A 206 -3.04 2.85 -25.73
CA GLN A 206 -2.21 3.93 -26.28
C GLN A 206 -2.93 4.69 -27.40
N GLU A 207 -3.64 3.98 -28.27
CA GLU A 207 -4.49 4.60 -29.28
C GLU A 207 -5.60 5.44 -28.63
N ILE A 208 -6.35 4.85 -27.68
CA ILE A 208 -7.45 5.52 -26.96
C ILE A 208 -6.99 6.84 -26.32
N MET A 209 -5.82 6.86 -25.68
CA MET A 209 -5.28 8.07 -25.05
C MET A 209 -4.99 9.22 -26.02
N SER A 210 -4.93 8.95 -27.34
CA SER A 210 -4.74 9.97 -28.37
C SER A 210 -6.05 10.51 -28.96
N LEU A 211 -7.19 9.90 -28.63
CA LEU A 211 -8.49 10.23 -29.19
C LEU A 211 -9.25 11.23 -28.32
N ASN A 212 -10.08 12.06 -28.95
CA ASN A 212 -11.05 12.92 -28.27
C ASN A 212 -12.39 12.19 -28.08
N GLY A 213 -13.33 12.83 -27.37
CA GLY A 213 -14.65 12.26 -27.09
C GLY A 213 -15.42 11.79 -28.34
N ASP A 214 -15.45 12.59 -29.40
CA ASP A 214 -16.17 12.25 -30.63
C ASP A 214 -15.57 11.03 -31.33
N ALA A 215 -14.24 10.96 -31.44
CA ALA A 215 -13.56 9.83 -32.04
C ALA A 215 -13.71 8.56 -31.20
N LEU A 216 -13.75 8.68 -29.87
CA LEU A 216 -14.02 7.57 -28.96
C LEU A 216 -15.45 7.03 -29.11
N ALA A 217 -16.44 7.90 -29.31
CA ALA A 217 -17.83 7.51 -29.49
C ALA A 217 -18.10 6.79 -30.82
N GLN A 218 -17.29 7.05 -31.85
CA GLN A 218 -17.45 6.48 -33.20
C GLN A 218 -16.75 5.13 -33.40
N ARG A 219 -15.93 4.68 -32.44
CA ARG A 219 -15.12 3.46 -32.56
C ARG A 219 -15.57 2.40 -31.58
N THR A 220 -15.46 1.14 -32.01
CA THR A 220 -15.65 -0.03 -31.13
C THR A 220 -14.28 -0.59 -30.76
N PHE A 221 -14.05 -0.74 -29.46
CA PHE A 221 -12.82 -1.32 -28.92
C PHE A 221 -13.11 -2.71 -28.38
N VAL A 222 -12.23 -3.67 -28.67
CA VAL A 222 -12.31 -5.04 -28.17
C VAL A 222 -11.11 -5.28 -27.27
N PHE A 223 -11.40 -5.69 -26.03
CA PHE A 223 -10.39 -5.93 -25.01
C PHE A 223 -10.35 -7.40 -24.61
N GLU A 224 -9.15 -7.89 -24.28
CA GLU A 224 -8.96 -9.20 -23.66
C GLU A 224 -9.22 -9.11 -22.15
N ASP A 225 -8.83 -8.01 -21.52
CA ASP A 225 -9.07 -7.72 -20.12
C ASP A 225 -10.50 -7.21 -19.87
N LYS A 226 -11.22 -7.94 -19.02
CA LYS A 226 -12.64 -7.70 -18.72
C LYS A 226 -12.91 -6.38 -18.00
N ARG A 227 -11.89 -5.75 -17.40
CA ARG A 227 -12.03 -4.46 -16.70
C ARG A 227 -12.14 -3.29 -17.67
N LEU A 228 -11.49 -3.39 -18.84
CA LEU A 228 -11.29 -2.27 -19.75
C LEU A 228 -12.56 -1.71 -20.42
N PRO A 229 -13.56 -2.52 -20.81
CA PRO A 229 -14.81 -1.98 -21.35
C PRO A 229 -15.48 -0.99 -20.39
N GLU A 230 -15.61 -1.38 -19.12
CA GLU A 230 -16.22 -0.55 -18.07
C GLU A 230 -15.36 0.69 -17.76
N LEU A 231 -14.05 0.52 -17.63
CA LEU A 231 -13.13 1.64 -17.39
C LEU A 231 -13.16 2.66 -18.54
N LEU A 232 -13.26 2.22 -19.79
CA LEU A 232 -13.37 3.11 -20.95
C LEU A 232 -14.68 3.90 -20.94
N PHE A 233 -15.80 3.23 -20.63
CA PHE A 233 -17.10 3.90 -20.51
C PHE A 233 -17.05 5.00 -19.44
N ARG A 234 -16.56 4.68 -18.23
CA ARG A 234 -16.44 5.64 -17.13
C ARG A 234 -15.46 6.77 -17.45
N TYR A 235 -14.35 6.48 -18.14
CA TYR A 235 -13.42 7.49 -18.62
C TYR A 235 -14.10 8.49 -19.57
N ARG A 236 -14.88 8.00 -20.55
CA ARG A 236 -15.66 8.85 -21.46
C ARG A 236 -16.68 9.67 -20.70
N ALA A 237 -17.45 9.05 -19.81
CA ALA A 237 -18.50 9.74 -19.07
C ALA A 237 -17.98 10.88 -18.18
N ARG A 238 -16.82 10.70 -17.54
CA ARG A 238 -16.20 11.69 -16.66
C ARG A 238 -15.52 12.83 -17.42
N ASN A 239 -14.83 12.53 -18.51
CA ASN A 239 -13.96 13.50 -19.19
C ASN A 239 -14.58 14.10 -20.47
N PHE A 240 -15.46 13.35 -21.12
CA PHE A 240 -16.13 13.74 -22.37
C PHE A 240 -17.65 13.48 -22.29
N PRO A 241 -18.37 14.03 -21.28
CA PRO A 241 -19.80 13.76 -21.11
C PRO A 241 -20.65 14.17 -22.32
N ALA A 242 -20.18 15.16 -23.10
CA ALA A 242 -20.83 15.56 -24.36
C ALA A 242 -20.82 14.45 -25.43
N SER A 243 -19.85 13.52 -25.39
CA SER A 243 -19.71 12.42 -26.35
C SER A 243 -20.63 11.23 -26.07
N LEU A 244 -21.37 11.23 -24.97
CA LEU A 244 -22.29 10.16 -24.62
C LEU A 244 -23.60 10.29 -25.41
N SER A 245 -24.09 9.16 -25.92
CA SER A 245 -25.46 9.04 -26.42
C SER A 245 -26.49 9.17 -25.29
N GLU A 246 -27.77 9.33 -25.62
CA GLU A 246 -28.82 9.44 -24.60
C GLU A 246 -28.91 8.18 -23.71
N SER A 247 -28.78 6.99 -24.30
CA SER A 247 -28.78 5.74 -23.53
C SER A 247 -27.56 5.62 -22.63
N GLU A 248 -26.39 6.03 -23.12
CA GLU A 248 -25.14 6.05 -22.33
C GLU A 248 -25.22 7.06 -21.17
N ARG A 249 -25.87 8.20 -21.37
CA ARG A 249 -26.11 9.18 -20.29
C ARG A 249 -27.01 8.60 -19.19
N GLN A 250 -28.06 7.89 -19.59
CA GLN A 250 -28.96 7.24 -18.65
C GLN A 250 -28.24 6.14 -17.86
N GLU A 251 -27.47 5.29 -18.54
CA GLU A 251 -26.63 4.26 -17.90
C GLU A 251 -25.63 4.88 -16.91
N TRP A 252 -24.99 5.99 -17.29
CA TRP A 252 -24.08 6.72 -16.40
C TRP A 252 -24.78 7.33 -15.18
N LEU A 253 -25.98 7.89 -15.36
CA LEU A 253 -26.79 8.45 -14.27
C LEU A 253 -27.23 7.36 -13.29
N GLU A 254 -27.65 6.21 -13.80
CA GLU A 254 -28.00 5.03 -12.98
C GLU A 254 -26.80 4.54 -12.18
N TYR A 255 -25.63 4.42 -12.81
CA TYR A 255 -24.39 4.10 -12.11
C TYR A 255 -24.08 5.11 -10.99
N CYS A 256 -24.22 6.41 -11.25
CA CYS A 256 -23.98 7.44 -10.25
C CYS A 256 -24.98 7.37 -9.09
N ARG A 257 -26.27 7.10 -9.36
CA ARG A 257 -27.30 6.87 -8.35
C ARG A 257 -26.96 5.66 -7.49
N ASP A 258 -26.63 4.52 -8.09
CA ASP A 258 -26.25 3.32 -7.34
C ASP A 258 -24.99 3.56 -6.49
N LYS A 259 -23.99 4.26 -7.04
CA LYS A 259 -22.72 4.51 -6.34
C LYS A 259 -22.85 5.49 -5.18
N LEU A 260 -23.72 6.51 -5.31
CA LEU A 260 -23.80 7.63 -4.36
C LEU A 260 -25.02 7.55 -3.42
N LEU A 261 -26.13 6.98 -3.90
CA LEU A 261 -27.41 6.89 -3.21
C LEU A 261 -27.87 5.44 -2.97
N GLY A 262 -27.14 4.44 -3.48
CA GLY A 262 -27.46 3.02 -3.29
C GLY A 262 -27.25 2.54 -1.86
N THR A 263 -26.95 1.25 -1.68
CA THR A 263 -26.76 0.64 -0.36
C THR A 263 -25.70 1.39 0.45
N GLU A 264 -26.00 1.70 1.71
CA GLU A 264 -25.22 2.57 2.63
C GLU A 264 -25.26 4.08 2.34
N ALA A 265 -25.85 4.52 1.21
CA ALA A 265 -26.06 5.92 0.84
C ALA A 265 -24.86 6.85 1.15
N PRO A 266 -23.67 6.58 0.58
CA PRO A 266 -22.42 7.22 1.00
C PRO A 266 -22.45 8.74 0.87
N LEU A 267 -23.19 9.29 -0.11
CA LEU A 267 -23.36 10.74 -0.25
C LEU A 267 -24.12 11.34 0.95
N LEU A 268 -25.18 10.69 1.41
CA LEU A 268 -25.95 11.14 2.57
C LEU A 268 -25.13 11.03 3.85
N ALA A 269 -24.39 9.94 4.02
CA ALA A 269 -23.49 9.74 5.15
C ALA A 269 -22.38 10.81 5.21
N GLU A 270 -21.79 11.18 4.07
CA GLU A 270 -20.77 12.23 4.04
C GLU A 270 -21.38 13.62 4.29
N ILE A 271 -22.60 13.91 3.80
CA ILE A 271 -23.32 15.16 4.14
C ILE A 271 -23.52 15.26 5.67
N GLU A 272 -24.04 14.21 6.30
CA GLU A 272 -24.26 14.18 7.75
C GLU A 272 -22.95 14.41 8.51
N LYS A 273 -21.88 13.72 8.09
CA LYS A 273 -20.55 13.89 8.69
C LYS A 273 -20.02 15.31 8.53
N VAL A 274 -20.16 15.93 7.37
CA VAL A 274 -19.76 17.34 7.15
C VAL A 274 -20.55 18.27 8.08
N GLU A 275 -21.86 18.06 8.22
CA GLU A 275 -22.70 18.84 9.13
C GLU A 275 -22.28 18.67 10.60
N GLN A 276 -21.95 17.45 11.02
CA GLN A 276 -21.42 17.20 12.37
C GLN A 276 -20.07 17.89 12.61
N VAL A 277 -19.20 17.95 11.60
CA VAL A 277 -17.92 18.67 11.70
C VAL A 277 -18.14 20.18 11.76
N ILE A 278 -19.05 20.73 10.94
CA ILE A 278 -19.44 22.15 11.01
C ILE A 278 -19.94 22.50 12.42
N ALA A 279 -20.80 21.66 13.00
CA ALA A 279 -21.35 21.90 14.34
C ALA A 279 -20.29 21.88 15.46
N LYS A 280 -19.19 21.16 15.27
CA LYS A 280 -18.10 21.02 16.26
C LYS A 280 -16.96 22.01 16.05
N ASN A 281 -16.82 22.59 14.85
CA ASN A 281 -15.68 23.42 14.51
C ASN A 281 -15.99 24.91 14.76
N THR A 282 -15.13 25.57 15.54
CA THR A 282 -15.26 27.00 15.92
C THR A 282 -14.26 27.90 15.19
N GLU A 283 -13.37 27.34 14.37
CA GLU A 283 -12.39 28.11 13.60
C GLU A 283 -13.00 28.66 12.31
N ALA A 284 -12.96 29.99 12.16
CA ALA A 284 -13.62 30.71 11.06
C ALA A 284 -13.17 30.29 9.65
N GLY A 285 -11.88 29.95 9.46
CA GLY A 285 -11.32 29.56 8.16
C GLY A 285 -11.76 28.16 7.71
N ALA A 286 -11.81 27.20 8.64
CA ALA A 286 -12.32 25.86 8.36
C ALA A 286 -13.84 25.87 8.08
N SER A 287 -14.57 26.81 8.68
CA SER A 287 -16.01 26.94 8.51
C SER A 287 -16.44 27.23 7.06
N ALA A 288 -15.75 28.12 6.34
CA ALA A 288 -16.11 28.47 4.97
C ALA A 288 -15.93 27.31 3.97
N LEU A 289 -14.83 26.56 4.09
CA LEU A 289 -14.57 25.39 3.25
C LEU A 289 -15.61 24.29 3.50
N LEU A 290 -15.96 24.03 4.76
CA LEU A 290 -16.96 23.03 5.11
C LEU A 290 -18.36 23.40 4.60
N VAL A 291 -18.73 24.69 4.66
CA VAL A 291 -20.00 25.17 4.08
C VAL A 291 -20.00 24.99 2.56
N SER A 292 -18.92 25.37 1.88
CA SER A 292 -18.80 25.18 0.43
C SER A 292 -18.87 23.70 0.02
N LEU A 293 -18.22 22.81 0.78
CA LEU A 293 -18.30 21.37 0.57
C LEU A 293 -19.73 20.86 0.76
N ARG A 294 -20.42 21.28 1.82
CA ARG A 294 -21.81 20.91 2.07
C ARG A 294 -22.72 21.34 0.92
N GLU A 295 -22.60 22.58 0.45
CA GLU A 295 -23.38 23.09 -0.68
C GLU A 295 -23.12 22.28 -1.95
N TYR A 296 -21.86 21.96 -2.25
CA TYR A 296 -21.51 21.10 -3.37
C TYR A 296 -22.16 19.71 -3.26
N LEU A 297 -22.10 19.06 -2.10
CA LEU A 297 -22.70 17.73 -1.89
C LEU A 297 -24.22 17.76 -2.04
N LEU A 298 -24.89 18.82 -1.57
CA LEU A 298 -26.33 19.01 -1.76
C LEU A 298 -26.70 19.19 -3.23
N GLN A 299 -25.92 19.98 -3.98
CA GLN A 299 -26.11 20.13 -5.42
C GLN A 299 -25.94 18.79 -6.16
N GLN A 300 -24.95 17.98 -5.79
CA GLN A 300 -24.76 16.64 -6.37
C GLN A 300 -25.96 15.73 -6.06
N ARG A 301 -26.45 15.72 -4.82
CA ARG A 301 -27.64 14.95 -4.45
C ARG A 301 -28.84 15.35 -5.29
N ASP A 302 -29.11 16.64 -5.41
CA ASP A 302 -30.28 17.16 -6.12
C ASP A 302 -30.20 16.87 -7.63
N SER A 303 -28.99 16.80 -8.20
CA SER A 303 -28.80 16.40 -9.61
C SER A 303 -29.04 14.91 -9.87
N LEU A 304 -29.04 14.07 -8.82
CA LEU A 304 -29.18 12.62 -8.91
C LEU A 304 -30.59 12.13 -8.54
N LEU A 305 -31.42 12.98 -7.94
CA LEU A 305 -32.83 12.68 -7.66
C LEU A 305 -33.66 12.97 -8.91
#